data_AF-A0A1D1YX76-F1
#
_entry.id   AF-A0A1D1YX76-F1
#
_cell.length_a   1.000
_cell.length_b   1.000
_cell.length_c   1.000
_cell.angle_alpha   90.00
_cell.angle_beta   90.00
_cell.angle_gamma   90.00
#
_symmetry.space_group_name_H-M   'P 1'
#
loop_
_entity.id
_entity.type
_entity.pdbx_description
1 polymer ?
#
loop_
_entity_poly.entity_id
_entity_poly.type
_entity_poly.pdbx_seq_one_letter_code
_entity_poly.pdbx_strand_id
1 'polypeptide(L)'
;QSESKWKQLGELALSCGKLEMAEECLSHAMDLSGLLLLYSSLGDADGLIKLASLAKEQGKNNVAFLCLFLLGKLEDCLQLLVESNRIPEAALMARSYLPSKLSKIVGIWRSDLNKVNPKAAESLADPEDYPNLFEDWHLSLQVESSVSEKRGSYPPAEQYINYAGKSNANLVEAFKNMQIGEDEEVPLENGDSGHEGIEENGEGEEEAIEVDADGSTDGAILVNGNECDEQWGTNNEGTPTA
;
A
#
# COMPACT_ATOMS: atom_id res chain seq x y z
N GLN A 1 -9.67 -33.14 13.78
CA GLN A 1 -10.62 -33.66 12.76
C GLN A 1 -11.77 -32.67 12.45
N SER A 2 -12.08 -31.71 13.33
CA SER A 2 -13.15 -30.71 13.13
C SER A 2 -12.72 -29.54 12.23
N GLU A 3 -11.52 -28.97 12.41
CA GLU A 3 -11.05 -27.77 11.69
C GLU A 3 -11.03 -27.92 10.17
N SER A 4 -10.52 -29.03 9.65
CA SER A 4 -10.50 -29.29 8.19
C SER A 4 -11.91 -29.38 7.60
N LYS A 5 -12.90 -29.87 8.35
CA LYS A 5 -14.30 -29.90 7.90
C LYS A 5 -14.92 -28.52 7.92
N TRP A 6 -14.61 -27.71 8.95
CA TRP A 6 -15.02 -26.31 9.02
C TRP A 6 -14.44 -25.50 7.86
N LYS A 7 -13.17 -25.74 7.51
CA LYS A 7 -12.53 -25.11 6.35
C LYS A 7 -13.22 -25.47 5.03
N GLN A 8 -13.47 -26.75 4.79
CA GLN A 8 -14.21 -27.21 3.60
C GLN A 8 -15.63 -26.61 3.53
N LEU A 9 -16.31 -26.53 4.67
CA LEU A 9 -17.63 -25.91 4.75
C LEU A 9 -17.57 -24.40 4.48
N GLY A 10 -16.54 -23.72 4.98
CA GLY A 10 -16.28 -22.30 4.72
C GLY A 10 -16.01 -22.03 3.24
N GLU A 11 -15.19 -22.85 2.58
CA GLU A 11 -14.94 -22.77 1.13
C GLU A 11 -16.23 -22.95 0.33
N LEU A 12 -17.08 -23.93 0.70
CA LEU A 12 -18.39 -24.12 0.09
C LEU A 12 -19.32 -22.92 0.33
N ALA A 13 -19.34 -22.38 1.54
CA ALA A 13 -20.14 -21.19 1.89
C ALA A 13 -19.72 -19.98 1.04
N LEU A 14 -18.41 -19.75 0.87
CA LEU A 14 -17.87 -18.69 0.00
C LEU A 14 -18.30 -18.89 -1.46
N SER A 15 -18.20 -20.12 -1.99
CA SER A 15 -18.61 -20.43 -3.37
C SER A 15 -20.10 -20.16 -3.64
N CYS A 16 -20.92 -20.23 -2.59
CA CYS A 16 -22.36 -19.97 -2.64
C CYS A 16 -22.75 -18.52 -2.26
N GLY A 17 -21.78 -17.64 -2.01
CA GLY A 17 -22.02 -16.25 -1.59
C GLY A 17 -22.58 -16.09 -0.16
N LYS A 18 -22.47 -17.11 0.68
CA LYS A 18 -22.97 -17.13 2.07
C LYS A 18 -21.90 -16.62 3.04
N LEU A 19 -21.69 -15.30 3.04
CA LEU A 19 -20.55 -14.68 3.74
C LEU A 19 -20.59 -14.84 5.26
N GLU A 20 -21.76 -14.67 5.89
CA GLU A 20 -21.92 -14.85 7.35
C GLU A 20 -21.57 -16.28 7.78
N MET A 21 -22.07 -17.30 7.06
CA MET A 21 -21.72 -18.69 7.32
C MET A 21 -20.23 -18.96 7.06
N ALA A 22 -19.65 -18.33 6.03
CA ALA A 22 -18.23 -18.48 5.75
C ALA A 22 -17.37 -17.92 6.89
N GLU A 23 -17.74 -16.75 7.46
CA GLU A 23 -17.07 -16.17 8.62
C GLU A 23 -17.10 -17.12 9.82
N GLU A 24 -18.27 -17.63 10.18
CA GLU A 24 -18.43 -18.58 11.31
C GLU A 24 -17.57 -19.84 11.10
N CYS A 25 -17.60 -20.40 9.87
CA CYS A 25 -16.82 -21.57 9.53
C CYS A 25 -15.31 -21.31 9.62
N LEU A 26 -14.83 -20.19 9.10
CA LEU A 26 -13.41 -19.81 9.15
C LEU A 26 -12.94 -19.53 10.58
N SER A 27 -13.80 -18.92 11.40
CA SER A 27 -13.56 -18.73 12.84
C SER A 27 -13.41 -20.05 13.58
N HIS A 28 -14.32 -21.01 13.34
CA HIS A 28 -14.20 -22.36 13.90
C HIS A 28 -13.02 -23.15 13.36
N ALA A 29 -12.58 -22.89 12.13
CA ALA A 29 -11.41 -23.50 11.52
C ALA A 29 -10.08 -22.84 11.98
N MET A 30 -10.14 -21.74 12.73
CA MET A 30 -8.98 -20.91 13.08
C MET A 30 -8.17 -20.45 11.85
N ASP A 31 -8.85 -20.25 10.72
CA ASP A 31 -8.23 -19.79 9.47
C ASP A 31 -8.11 -18.27 9.46
N LEU A 32 -7.12 -17.75 10.19
CA LEU A 32 -6.90 -16.31 10.35
C LEU A 32 -6.61 -15.60 9.02
N SER A 33 -5.98 -16.29 8.06
CA SER A 33 -5.70 -15.73 6.74
C SER A 33 -6.97 -15.62 5.89
N GLY A 34 -7.85 -16.62 5.96
CA GLY A 34 -9.18 -16.55 5.34
C GLY A 34 -10.04 -15.45 5.94
N LEU A 35 -10.05 -15.32 7.27
CA LEU A 35 -10.75 -14.23 7.97
C LEU A 35 -10.19 -12.86 7.58
N LEU A 36 -8.87 -12.71 7.49
CA LEU A 36 -8.24 -11.46 7.06
C LEU A 36 -8.71 -11.07 5.65
N LEU A 37 -8.71 -12.02 4.72
CA LEU A 37 -9.17 -11.78 3.36
C LEU A 37 -10.65 -11.39 3.32
N LEU A 38 -11.50 -12.07 4.10
CA LEU A 38 -12.93 -11.77 4.17
C LEU A 38 -13.19 -10.37 4.73
N TYR A 39 -12.63 -10.05 5.91
CA TYR A 39 -12.84 -8.75 6.55
C TYR A 39 -12.25 -7.59 5.75
N SER A 40 -11.06 -7.76 5.15
CA SER A 40 -10.47 -6.72 4.29
C SER A 40 -11.27 -6.50 3.01
N SER A 41 -11.83 -7.55 2.41
CA SER A 41 -12.67 -7.42 1.21
C SER A 41 -14.02 -6.74 1.51
N LEU A 42 -14.57 -6.99 2.70
CA LEU A 42 -15.81 -6.37 3.16
C LEU A 42 -15.62 -4.95 3.70
N GLY A 43 -14.38 -4.54 4.01
CA GLY A 43 -14.12 -3.30 4.74
C GLY A 43 -14.64 -3.35 6.17
N ASP A 44 -14.71 -4.53 6.79
CA ASP A 44 -15.18 -4.70 8.16
C ASP A 44 -14.09 -4.36 9.17
N ALA A 45 -14.12 -3.12 9.68
CA ALA A 45 -13.17 -2.64 10.67
C ALA A 45 -13.30 -3.38 12.01
N ASP A 46 -14.50 -3.73 12.45
CA ASP A 46 -14.72 -4.40 13.73
C ASP A 46 -14.21 -5.84 13.67
N GLY A 47 -14.45 -6.53 12.55
CA GLY A 47 -13.88 -7.85 12.26
C GLY A 47 -12.35 -7.83 12.29
N LEU A 48 -11.71 -6.83 11.67
CA LEU A 48 -10.25 -6.67 11.71
C LEU A 48 -9.71 -6.41 13.13
N ILE A 49 -10.41 -5.65 13.97
CA ILE A 49 -9.99 -5.40 15.36
C ILE A 49 -10.00 -6.70 16.18
N LYS A 50 -11.07 -7.49 16.04
CA LYS A 50 -11.20 -8.80 16.72
C LYS A 50 -10.12 -9.76 16.21
N LEU A 51 -9.92 -9.82 14.90
CA LEU A 51 -8.92 -10.69 14.28
C LEU A 51 -7.49 -10.31 14.69
N ALA A 52 -7.16 -9.02 14.79
CA ALA A 52 -5.86 -8.56 15.25
C ALA A 52 -5.54 -9.09 16.65
N SER A 53 -6.52 -9.00 17.56
CA SER A 53 -6.39 -9.47 18.94
C SER A 53 -6.21 -10.99 18.99
N LEU A 54 -7.06 -11.73 18.28
CA LEU A 54 -6.98 -13.20 18.18
C LEU A 54 -5.64 -13.67 17.56
N ALA A 55 -5.18 -12.98 16.51
CA ALA A 55 -3.91 -13.30 15.86
C ALA A 55 -2.72 -13.03 16.77
N LYS A 56 -2.76 -11.96 17.57
CA LYS A 56 -1.73 -11.67 18.58
C LYS A 56 -1.68 -12.75 19.66
N GLU A 57 -2.83 -13.18 20.17
CA GLU A 57 -2.94 -14.27 21.16
C GLU A 57 -2.41 -15.61 20.62
N GLN A 58 -2.62 -15.89 19.33
CA GLN A 58 -2.08 -17.08 18.67
C GLN A 58 -0.61 -16.95 18.22
N GLY A 59 0.05 -15.82 18.50
CA GLY A 59 1.43 -15.55 18.08
C GLY A 59 1.60 -15.38 16.56
N LYS A 60 0.50 -15.16 15.82
CA LYS A 60 0.50 -14.89 14.37
C LYS A 60 0.69 -13.39 14.11
N ASN A 61 1.87 -12.90 14.47
CA ASN A 61 2.19 -11.47 14.44
C ASN A 61 2.04 -10.82 13.06
N ASN A 62 2.30 -11.55 11.97
CA ASN A 62 2.11 -11.06 10.61
C ASN A 62 0.64 -10.72 10.30
N VAL A 63 -0.30 -11.59 10.69
CA VAL A 63 -1.73 -11.34 10.51
C VAL A 63 -2.19 -10.20 11.41
N ALA A 64 -1.75 -10.19 12.67
CA ALA A 64 -2.05 -9.10 13.60
C ALA A 64 -1.55 -7.74 13.06
N PHE A 65 -0.32 -7.70 12.56
CA PHE A 65 0.28 -6.51 11.95
C PHE A 65 -0.55 -6.01 10.77
N LEU A 66 -0.91 -6.88 9.82
CA LEU A 66 -1.72 -6.49 8.66
C LEU A 66 -3.09 -5.96 9.06
N CYS A 67 -3.76 -6.58 10.03
CA CYS A 67 -5.04 -6.09 10.53
C CYS A 67 -4.91 -4.67 11.11
N LEU A 68 -3.92 -4.46 12.00
CA LEU A 68 -3.68 -3.16 12.62
C LEU A 68 -3.26 -2.10 11.58
N PHE A 69 -2.47 -2.49 10.59
CA PHE A 69 -2.00 -1.60 9.53
C PHE A 69 -3.14 -1.14 8.62
N LEU A 70 -4.05 -2.05 8.24
CA LEU A 70 -5.26 -1.71 7.48
C LEU A 70 -6.20 -0.78 8.26
N LEU A 71 -6.26 -0.94 9.58
CA LEU A 71 -7.00 -0.04 10.49
C LEU A 71 -6.28 1.30 10.72
N GLY A 72 -5.07 1.50 10.19
CA GLY A 72 -4.28 2.69 10.45
C GLY A 72 -3.83 2.86 11.90
N LYS A 73 -3.83 1.79 12.71
CA LYS A 73 -3.36 1.77 14.10
C LYS A 73 -1.84 1.59 14.15
N LEU A 74 -1.12 2.62 13.70
CA LEU A 74 0.32 2.56 13.47
C LEU A 74 1.13 2.40 14.77
N GLU A 75 0.67 2.99 15.86
CA GLU A 75 1.30 2.88 17.18
C GLU A 75 1.27 1.43 17.69
N ASP A 76 0.15 0.74 17.51
CA ASP A 76 -0.01 -0.67 17.87
C ASP A 76 0.86 -1.57 16.97
N CYS A 77 0.96 -1.25 15.67
CA CYS A 77 1.85 -1.94 14.75
C CYS A 77 3.33 -1.80 15.18
N LEU A 78 3.74 -0.58 15.52
CA LEU A 78 5.10 -0.29 15.98
C LEU A 78 5.41 -1.05 17.27
N GLN A 79 4.47 -1.05 18.22
CA GLN A 79 4.59 -1.79 19.47
C GLN A 79 4.70 -3.30 19.23
N LEU A 80 3.92 -3.86 18.31
CA LEU A 80 3.99 -5.28 17.93
C LEU A 80 5.36 -5.68 17.35
N LEU A 81 5.97 -4.82 16.53
CA LEU A 81 7.32 -5.05 15.99
C LEU A 81 8.38 -5.02 17.10
N VAL A 82 8.26 -4.11 18.06
CA VAL A 82 9.16 -4.06 19.22
C VAL A 82 9.00 -5.30 20.10
N GLU A 83 7.76 -5.70 20.42
CA GLU A 83 7.46 -6.90 21.23
C GLU A 83 7.95 -8.19 20.58
N SER A 84 7.92 -8.27 19.24
CA SER A 84 8.43 -9.41 18.48
C SER A 84 9.93 -9.36 18.19
N ASN A 85 10.66 -8.40 18.79
CA ASN A 85 12.10 -8.21 18.64
C ASN A 85 12.55 -7.93 17.19
N ARG A 86 11.68 -7.28 16.39
CA ARG A 86 11.94 -6.85 15.01
C ARG A 86 12.29 -5.36 14.97
N ILE A 87 13.28 -4.97 15.76
CA ILE A 87 13.61 -3.55 16.01
C ILE A 87 14.01 -2.77 14.74
N PRO A 88 14.83 -3.32 13.80
CA PRO A 88 15.16 -2.61 12.56
C PRO A 88 13.93 -2.30 11.70
N GLU A 89 12.97 -3.23 11.63
CA GLU A 89 11.70 -3.04 10.92
C GLU A 89 10.84 -1.97 11.62
N ALA A 90 10.82 -1.96 12.95
CA ALA A 90 10.18 -0.92 13.74
C ALA A 90 10.79 0.46 13.47
N ALA A 91 12.11 0.55 13.35
CA ALA A 91 12.81 1.81 13.05
C ALA A 91 12.45 2.33 11.65
N LEU A 92 12.41 1.44 10.65
CA LEU A 92 11.99 1.79 9.30
C LEU A 92 10.52 2.25 9.28
N MET A 93 9.63 1.53 9.97
CA MET A 93 8.22 1.91 10.08
C MET A 93 8.04 3.27 10.77
N ALA A 94 8.77 3.51 11.86
CA ALA A 94 8.73 4.79 12.56
C ALA A 94 9.20 5.91 11.63
N ARG A 95 10.31 5.74 10.89
CA ARG A 95 10.78 6.74 9.94
C ARG A 95 9.75 7.09 8.87
N SER A 96 9.00 6.10 8.37
CA SER A 96 8.03 6.31 7.28
C SER A 96 6.67 6.85 7.74
N TYR A 97 6.16 6.43 8.90
CA TYR A 97 4.77 6.70 9.29
C TYR A 97 4.61 7.42 10.63
N LEU A 98 5.61 7.33 11.51
CA LEU A 98 5.61 7.87 12.88
C LEU A 98 6.96 8.51 13.23
N PRO A 99 7.43 9.53 12.47
CA PRO A 99 8.76 10.12 12.68
C PRO A 99 8.95 10.60 14.12
N SER A 100 7.90 11.08 14.80
CA SER A 100 7.93 11.47 16.21
C SER A 100 8.39 10.36 17.17
N LYS A 101 8.26 9.09 16.80
CA LYS A 101 8.69 7.93 17.60
C LYS A 101 10.07 7.41 17.22
N LEU A 102 10.66 7.89 16.13
CA LEU A 102 11.89 7.33 15.56
C LEU A 102 13.06 7.35 16.55
N SER A 103 13.34 8.48 17.20
CA SER A 103 14.44 8.59 18.19
C SER A 103 14.32 7.53 19.29
N LYS A 104 13.12 7.35 19.86
CA LYS A 104 12.85 6.31 20.87
C LYS A 104 13.21 4.91 20.36
N ILE A 105 12.81 4.57 19.13
CA ILE A 105 13.08 3.25 18.55
C ILE A 105 14.56 3.08 18.22
N VAL A 106 15.23 4.12 17.71
CA VAL A 106 16.69 4.11 17.48
C VAL A 106 17.44 3.89 18.80
N GLY A 107 16.99 4.49 19.91
CA GLY A 107 17.55 4.24 21.23
C GLY A 107 17.42 2.78 21.69
N ILE A 108 16.26 2.15 21.46
CA ILE A 108 16.04 0.72 21.71
C ILE A 108 16.97 -0.12 20.82
N TRP A 109 17.08 0.23 19.53
CA TRP A 109 17.92 -0.48 18.57
C TRP A 109 19.40 -0.39 18.92
N ARG A 110 19.89 0.81 19.25
CA ARG A 110 21.25 1.04 19.73
C ARG A 110 21.55 0.20 20.96
N SER A 111 20.63 0.17 21.93
CA SER A 111 20.77 -0.63 23.16
C SER A 111 20.83 -2.13 22.89
N ASP A 112 20.03 -2.62 21.94
CA ASP A 112 20.04 -4.04 21.56
C ASP A 112 21.30 -4.42 20.77
N LEU A 113 21.67 -3.62 19.78
CA LEU A 113 22.91 -3.82 19.01
C LEU A 113 24.15 -3.73 19.87
N ASN A 114 24.18 -2.89 20.90
CA ASN A 114 25.36 -2.75 21.76
C ASN A 114 25.73 -4.07 22.47
N LYS A 115 24.77 -4.99 22.65
CA LYS A 115 25.02 -6.33 23.19
C LYS A 115 25.82 -7.23 22.24
N VAL A 116 25.74 -6.97 20.94
CA VAL A 116 26.33 -7.82 19.88
C VAL A 116 27.49 -7.12 19.18
N ASN A 117 27.31 -5.85 18.79
CA ASN A 117 28.30 -5.04 18.09
C ASN A 117 28.19 -3.55 18.48
N PRO A 118 29.02 -3.08 19.43
CA PRO A 118 29.05 -1.68 19.86
C PRO A 118 29.34 -0.69 18.72
N LYS A 119 30.24 -1.04 17.78
CA LYS A 119 30.59 -0.15 16.65
C LYS A 119 29.40 0.08 15.72
N ALA A 120 28.60 -0.97 15.47
CA ALA A 120 27.39 -0.83 14.67
C ALA A 120 26.33 0.01 15.40
N ALA A 121 26.22 -0.13 16.73
CA ALA A 121 25.31 0.68 17.53
C ALA A 121 25.67 2.18 17.49
N GLU A 122 26.96 2.53 17.56
CA GLU A 122 27.46 3.90 17.44
C GLU A 122 27.24 4.49 16.02
N SER A 123 27.14 3.63 15.00
CA SER A 123 26.91 4.06 13.62
C SER A 123 25.45 4.45 13.35
N LEU A 124 24.52 4.16 14.26
CA LEU A 124 23.12 4.57 14.13
C LEU A 124 22.97 6.05 14.47
N ALA A 125 22.65 6.87 13.47
CA ALA A 125 22.31 8.28 13.66
C ALA A 125 20.89 8.43 14.21
N ASP A 126 20.74 9.34 15.18
CA ASP A 126 19.44 9.78 15.69
C ASP A 126 19.07 11.12 15.02
N PRO A 127 17.83 11.30 14.54
CA PRO A 127 17.37 12.58 14.01
C PRO A 127 17.37 13.74 15.02
N GLU A 128 17.30 13.49 16.33
CA GLU A 128 17.42 14.54 17.36
C GLU A 128 18.87 15.04 17.49
N ASP A 129 19.85 14.13 17.42
CA ASP A 129 21.27 14.45 17.54
C ASP A 129 21.85 15.04 16.24
N TYR A 130 21.41 14.51 15.08
CA TYR A 130 21.92 14.87 13.76
C TYR A 130 20.80 15.19 12.75
N PRO A 131 19.99 16.26 12.97
CA PRO A 131 18.87 16.58 12.08
C PRO A 131 19.27 16.77 10.61
N ASN A 132 20.49 17.24 10.36
CA ASN A 132 21.03 17.49 9.03
C ASN A 132 21.24 16.22 8.17
N LEU A 133 21.24 15.02 8.77
CA LEU A 133 21.32 13.75 8.06
C LEU A 133 19.95 13.24 7.61
N PHE A 134 18.87 13.92 8.01
CA PHE A 134 17.49 13.54 7.73
C PHE A 134 16.81 14.65 6.95
N GLU A 135 16.63 14.43 5.65
CA GLU A 135 15.90 15.33 4.77
C GLU A 135 14.47 15.53 5.27
N ASP A 136 13.98 16.77 5.18
CA ASP A 136 12.60 17.14 5.51
C ASP A 136 12.12 16.70 6.90
N TRP A 137 13.03 16.60 7.88
CA TRP A 137 12.70 16.08 9.22
C TRP A 137 11.57 16.85 9.91
N HIS A 138 11.70 18.17 10.02
CA HIS A 138 10.69 19.02 10.65
C HIS A 138 9.35 18.99 9.89
N LEU A 139 9.41 18.92 8.57
CA LEU A 139 8.25 18.82 7.72
C LEU A 139 7.51 17.49 7.93
N SER A 140 8.26 16.40 8.04
CA SER A 140 7.72 15.06 8.31
C SER A 140 6.95 15.00 9.63
N LEU A 141 7.44 15.70 10.67
CA LEU A 141 6.74 15.82 11.96
C LEU A 141 5.43 16.62 11.84
N GLN A 142 5.42 17.70 11.06
CA GLN A 142 4.20 18.47 10.80
C GLN A 142 3.16 17.65 10.04
N VAL A 143 3.59 16.96 8.97
CA VAL A 143 2.75 16.05 8.19
C VAL A 143 2.18 14.94 9.06
N GLU A 144 3.00 14.31 9.92
CA GLU A 144 2.53 13.31 10.87
C GLU A 144 1.39 13.85 11.73
N SER A 145 1.56 15.05 12.31
CA SER A 145 0.53 15.69 13.15
C SER A 145 -0.76 15.91 12.36
N SER A 146 -0.69 16.51 11.17
CA SER A 146 -1.88 16.80 10.34
C SER A 146 -2.60 15.53 9.85
N VAL A 147 -1.86 14.45 9.60
CA VAL A 147 -2.43 13.17 9.15
C VAL A 147 -3.01 12.40 10.33
N SER A 148 -2.39 12.48 11.52
CA SER A 148 -2.81 11.74 12.71
C SER A 148 -4.27 11.96 13.09
N GLU A 149 -4.78 13.18 12.92
CA GLU A 149 -6.19 13.54 13.19
C GLU A 149 -7.19 12.81 12.29
N LYS A 150 -6.77 12.44 11.08
CA LYS A 150 -7.61 11.78 10.07
C LYS A 150 -7.45 10.27 10.08
N ARG A 151 -6.46 9.73 10.80
CA ARG A 151 -6.24 8.28 10.92
C ARG A 151 -7.40 7.63 11.66
N GLY A 152 -7.83 6.46 11.19
CA GLY A 152 -8.97 5.74 11.77
C GLY A 152 -10.35 6.26 11.34
N SER A 153 -10.41 7.26 10.46
CA SER A 153 -11.65 7.63 9.77
C SER A 153 -11.78 6.79 8.50
N TYR A 154 -12.80 5.93 8.44
CA TYR A 154 -13.08 5.07 7.29
C TYR A 154 -14.25 5.67 6.50
N PRO A 155 -14.00 6.36 5.36
CA PRO A 155 -15.07 6.90 4.55
C PRO A 155 -15.90 5.76 3.93
N PRO A 156 -17.21 5.96 3.71
CA PRO A 156 -18.03 5.00 2.99
C PRO A 156 -17.48 4.70 1.59
N ALA A 157 -17.64 3.46 1.13
CA ALA A 157 -17.14 3.01 -0.16
C ALA A 157 -17.66 3.85 -1.35
N GLU A 158 -18.84 4.44 -1.23
CA GLU A 158 -19.43 5.36 -2.21
C GLU A 158 -18.52 6.55 -2.54
N GLN A 159 -17.68 6.97 -1.59
CA GLN A 159 -16.78 8.10 -1.76
C GLN A 159 -15.47 7.74 -2.48
N TYR A 160 -15.27 6.48 -2.89
CA TYR A 160 -14.02 5.97 -3.47
C TYR A 160 -13.47 6.87 -4.59
N ILE A 161 -14.32 7.38 -5.49
CA ILE A 161 -13.90 8.24 -6.61
C ILE A 161 -13.15 9.50 -6.12
N ASN A 162 -13.51 10.04 -4.95
CA ASN A 162 -12.86 11.21 -4.36
C ASN A 162 -11.46 10.90 -3.78
N TYR A 163 -11.16 9.62 -3.53
CA TYR A 163 -9.92 9.15 -2.91
C TYR A 163 -9.01 8.40 -3.89
N ALA A 164 -9.54 7.88 -5.01
CA ALA A 164 -8.78 7.08 -5.98
C ALA A 164 -7.49 7.78 -6.44
N GLY A 165 -7.55 9.07 -6.73
CA GLY A 165 -6.39 9.87 -7.16
C GLY A 165 -5.40 10.26 -6.05
N LYS A 166 -5.75 10.05 -4.77
CA LYS A 166 -4.91 10.44 -3.62
C LYS A 166 -3.99 9.31 -3.13
N SER A 167 -4.16 8.11 -3.66
CA SER A 167 -3.48 6.88 -3.19
C SER A 167 -1.97 6.87 -3.38
N ASN A 168 -1.43 7.60 -4.37
CA ASN A 168 0.00 7.63 -4.69
C ASN A 168 0.69 8.97 -4.34
N ALA A 169 0.00 9.86 -3.63
CA ALA A 169 0.55 11.18 -3.32
C ALA A 169 1.62 11.08 -2.21
N ASN A 170 2.81 11.64 -2.47
CA ASN A 170 3.78 11.87 -1.41
C ASN A 170 3.27 13.00 -0.50
N LEU A 171 2.95 12.66 0.75
CA LEU A 171 2.37 13.60 1.71
C LEU A 171 3.32 14.75 2.07
N VAL A 172 4.64 14.49 2.05
CA VAL A 172 5.66 15.51 2.32
C VAL A 172 5.69 16.54 1.20
N GLU A 173 5.72 16.10 -0.05
CA GLU A 173 5.70 16.98 -1.23
C GLU A 173 4.37 17.75 -1.35
N ALA A 174 3.25 17.09 -1.08
CA ALA A 174 1.94 17.76 -1.07
C ALA A 174 1.87 18.88 -0.03
N PHE A 175 2.49 18.69 1.13
CA PHE A 175 2.56 19.70 2.18
C PHE A 175 3.48 20.87 1.82
N LYS A 176 4.62 20.61 1.16
CA LYS A 176 5.50 21.67 0.61
C LYS A 176 4.74 22.56 -0.37
N ASN A 177 4.04 21.97 -1.32
CA ASN A 177 3.30 22.71 -2.35
C ASN A 177 2.18 23.57 -1.74
N MET A 178 1.57 23.10 -0.65
CA MET A 178 0.53 23.86 0.07
C MET A 178 1.11 25.08 0.79
N GLN A 179 2.29 24.96 1.42
CA GLN A 179 2.97 26.09 2.06
C GLN A 179 3.46 27.13 1.05
N ILE A 180 3.98 26.71 -0.10
CA ILE A 180 4.47 27.61 -1.14
C ILE A 180 3.32 28.40 -1.79
N GLY A 181 2.14 27.80 -1.94
CA GLY A 181 0.95 28.48 -2.46
C GLY A 181 0.35 29.53 -1.52
N GLU A 182 0.70 29.54 -0.24
CA GLU A 182 0.32 30.59 0.72
C GLU A 182 1.28 31.80 0.68
N ASP A 183 2.51 31.61 0.21
CA ASP A 183 3.53 32.67 0.10
C ASP A 183 3.52 33.42 -1.27
N GLU A 184 2.84 32.87 -2.29
CA GLU A 184 2.58 33.56 -3.56
C GLU A 184 1.23 34.30 -3.54
N GLU A 185 1.10 35.36 -2.72
CA GLU A 185 0.25 36.49 -3.11
C GLU A 185 0.90 37.15 -4.32
N VAL A 186 0.63 36.62 -5.51
CA VAL A 186 1.04 37.19 -6.79
C VAL A 186 0.55 38.65 -6.85
N PRO A 187 1.43 39.66 -6.94
CA PRO A 187 0.99 41.02 -7.16
C PRO A 187 0.25 41.07 -8.50
N LEU A 188 -1.02 41.48 -8.48
CA LEU A 188 -1.81 41.72 -9.68
C LEU A 188 -1.15 42.84 -10.49
N GLU A 189 -0.34 42.48 -11.48
CA GLU A 189 0.17 43.45 -12.45
C GLU A 189 -0.76 43.49 -13.67
N ASN A 190 -1.60 44.52 -13.69
CA ASN A 190 -2.31 44.96 -14.89
C ASN A 190 -1.31 45.42 -15.95
N GLY A 191 -1.46 44.98 -17.21
CA GLY A 191 -1.08 45.83 -18.35
C GLY A 191 -0.45 45.16 -19.58
N ASP A 192 -1.31 45.00 -20.59
CA ASP A 192 -1.08 45.39 -21.98
C ASP A 192 -0.41 44.43 -22.99
N SER A 193 -1.08 44.40 -24.14
CA SER A 193 -0.93 43.59 -25.34
C SER A 193 0.14 44.10 -26.31
N GLY A 194 0.76 43.18 -27.07
CA GLY A 194 1.61 43.56 -28.21
C GLY A 194 2.11 42.35 -29.01
N HIS A 195 1.45 42.09 -30.13
CA HIS A 195 1.71 41.06 -31.14
C HIS A 195 2.91 41.42 -32.05
N GLU A 196 3.63 40.41 -32.56
CA GLU A 196 4.26 40.26 -33.90
C GLU A 196 5.20 39.03 -33.81
N GLY A 197 5.29 38.04 -34.71
CA GLY A 197 4.87 37.88 -36.09
C GLY A 197 6.02 37.19 -36.86
N ILE A 198 5.66 36.32 -37.82
CA ILE A 198 6.45 35.81 -38.98
C ILE A 198 6.81 34.31 -38.96
N GLU A 199 6.10 33.59 -39.83
CA GLU A 199 6.38 32.26 -40.38
C GLU A 199 7.24 32.35 -41.68
N GLU A 200 7.70 31.16 -42.09
CA GLU A 200 8.05 30.68 -43.45
C GLU A 200 9.52 30.63 -43.93
N ASN A 201 10.05 29.39 -43.91
CA ASN A 201 10.32 28.52 -45.07
C ASN A 201 11.69 28.60 -45.80
N GLY A 202 12.22 27.42 -46.19
CA GLY A 202 13.31 27.27 -47.17
C GLY A 202 14.33 26.16 -46.91
N GLU A 203 14.19 25.04 -47.63
CA GLU A 203 15.04 23.83 -47.66
C GLU A 203 16.45 24.06 -48.26
N GLY A 204 17.41 23.15 -47.96
CA GLY A 204 18.69 23.09 -48.67
C GLY A 204 19.69 22.03 -48.16
N GLU A 205 19.63 20.86 -48.81
CA GLU A 205 20.70 19.94 -49.21
C GLU A 205 21.32 18.89 -48.25
N GLU A 206 21.26 17.68 -48.82
CA GLU A 206 21.67 16.33 -48.45
C GLU A 206 23.20 16.14 -48.28
N GLU A 207 23.61 15.25 -47.38
CA GLU A 207 24.67 14.29 -47.68
C GLU A 207 24.33 12.91 -47.10
N ALA A 208 24.29 11.93 -47.99
CA ALA A 208 24.00 10.53 -47.72
C ALA A 208 25.25 9.79 -47.22
N ILE A 209 25.07 8.92 -46.22
CA ILE A 209 26.03 7.87 -45.90
C ILE A 209 25.23 6.56 -45.80
N GLU A 210 25.30 5.76 -46.85
CA GLU A 210 24.90 4.34 -46.84
C GLU A 210 25.95 3.51 -46.11
N VAL A 211 25.53 2.70 -45.15
CA VAL A 211 26.24 1.47 -44.78
C VAL A 211 25.24 0.34 -44.61
N ASP A 212 25.51 -0.74 -45.34
CA ASP A 212 24.68 -1.91 -45.58
C ASP A 212 24.34 -2.75 -44.34
N ALA A 213 23.23 -3.47 -44.49
CA ALA A 213 22.63 -4.41 -43.56
C ALA A 213 23.18 -5.85 -43.70
N ASP A 214 23.36 -6.51 -42.56
CA ASP A 214 23.45 -7.97 -42.32
C ASP A 214 23.68 -8.13 -40.79
N GLY A 215 22.93 -8.85 -39.96
CA GLY A 215 21.87 -9.84 -40.14
C GLY A 215 21.55 -10.48 -38.77
N SER A 216 20.52 -11.32 -38.74
CA SER A 216 20.24 -12.38 -37.73
C SER A 216 19.32 -12.09 -36.52
N THR A 217 18.09 -12.62 -36.68
CA THR A 217 17.26 -13.39 -35.73
C THR A 217 16.55 -12.70 -34.56
N ASP A 218 15.33 -12.26 -34.84
CA ASP A 218 14.04 -12.90 -34.48
C ASP A 218 13.84 -13.48 -33.06
N GLY A 219 12.73 -13.06 -32.44
CA GLY A 219 12.29 -13.51 -31.11
C GLY A 219 11.00 -12.84 -30.63
N ALA A 220 9.96 -12.81 -31.48
CA ALA A 220 8.61 -12.43 -31.06
C ALA A 220 7.97 -13.54 -30.21
N ILE A 221 7.60 -13.24 -28.97
CA ILE A 221 6.82 -14.13 -28.10
C ILE A 221 5.34 -13.81 -28.29
N LEU A 222 4.62 -14.77 -28.87
CA LEU A 222 3.18 -14.72 -29.12
C LEU A 222 2.37 -15.11 -27.87
N VAL A 223 1.23 -14.43 -27.81
CA VAL A 223 0.09 -14.46 -26.90
C VAL A 223 -0.45 -15.87 -26.62
N ASN A 224 -0.92 -16.11 -25.39
CA ASN A 224 -2.03 -17.04 -25.16
C ASN A 224 -3.04 -16.41 -24.19
N GLY A 225 -3.94 -15.61 -24.76
CA GLY A 225 -5.18 -15.17 -24.14
C GLY A 225 -6.22 -16.26 -24.33
N ASN A 226 -6.65 -16.89 -23.24
CA ASN A 226 -7.75 -17.83 -23.28
C ASN A 226 -9.06 -17.06 -23.10
N GLU A 227 -9.56 -16.48 -24.19
CA GLU A 227 -10.93 -16.00 -24.30
C GLU A 227 -11.87 -17.21 -24.44
N CYS A 228 -12.84 -17.29 -23.54
CA CYS A 228 -13.87 -18.31 -23.50
C CYS A 228 -15.11 -17.74 -24.17
N ASP A 229 -15.30 -18.02 -25.46
CA ASP A 229 -16.52 -17.67 -26.18
C ASP A 229 -17.58 -18.78 -26.07
N GLU A 230 -18.73 -18.41 -25.53
CA GLU A 230 -19.98 -19.18 -25.53
C GLU A 230 -20.65 -19.12 -26.92
N GLN A 231 -21.10 -20.26 -27.48
CA GLN A 231 -22.39 -20.28 -28.20
C GLN A 231 -23.02 -21.68 -28.35
N TRP A 232 -24.14 -21.87 -27.63
CA TRP A 232 -25.41 -22.51 -27.97
C TRP A 232 -25.51 -23.61 -29.05
N GLY A 233 -26.07 -24.75 -28.64
CA GLY A 233 -26.69 -25.75 -29.52
C GLY A 233 -27.71 -26.61 -28.77
N THR A 234 -28.97 -26.20 -28.81
CA THR A 234 -30.14 -26.99 -28.38
C THR A 234 -30.31 -28.23 -29.26
N ASN A 235 -30.63 -29.40 -28.69
CA ASN A 235 -31.53 -30.37 -29.32
C ASN A 235 -32.19 -31.28 -28.28
N ASN A 236 -33.48 -31.46 -28.49
CA ASN A 236 -34.49 -31.98 -27.59
C ASN A 236 -34.70 -33.49 -27.78
N GLU A 237 -35.33 -34.10 -26.76
CA GLU A 237 -36.18 -35.30 -26.78
C GLU A 237 -35.57 -36.71 -26.79
N GLY A 238 -36.02 -37.53 -25.82
CA GLY A 238 -36.15 -38.97 -26.04
C GLY A 238 -36.01 -39.93 -24.84
N THR A 239 -36.63 -39.70 -23.68
CA THR A 239 -37.06 -40.83 -22.83
C THR A 239 -38.33 -41.45 -23.42
N PRO A 240 -38.51 -42.77 -23.33
CA PRO A 240 -39.42 -43.25 -22.29
C PRO A 240 -38.99 -44.54 -21.59
N THR A 241 -39.51 -44.64 -20.38
CA THR A 241 -39.68 -45.80 -19.49
C THR A 241 -40.26 -47.05 -20.16
N ALA A 242 -39.64 -48.21 -19.90
CA ALA A 242 -40.20 -49.45 -19.34
C ALA A 242 -39.11 -50.53 -19.29
#